data_AF-A0A836FTL0-F1
#
_entry.id   AF-A0A836FTL0-F1
#
_cell.length_a   1.000
_cell.length_b   1.000
_cell.length_c   1.000
_cell.angle_alpha   90.00
_cell.angle_beta   90.00
_cell.angle_gamma   90.00
#
_symmetry.space_group_name_H-M   'P 1'
#
loop_
_entity.id
_entity.type
_entity.pdbx_description
1 polymer ?
#
loop_
_entity_poly.entity_id
_entity_poly.type
_entity_poly.pdbx_seq_one_letter_code
_entity_poly.pdbx_strand_id
1 'polypeptide(L)'
;MGDNPDDRLYLLIHNIDGIMLRSNKAQNILASLAAIPNIHILASVDHINAPLLWDHVKCAKFNFYWWDATTLLPYQAETSYESSLLVQQSSGLVLSSLQNVFLSLTSNARAIYLILVEYQLSNSSSNFTGMPFRDLYRAAREQFLVSSDLTLRAQLTEFIDHKLLRIKRTVDGAEHLTIPLDKSLLKQFMEQHGS
;
A
#
# COMPACT_ATOMS: atom_id res chain seq x y z
N MET A 1 1.02 -23.42 31.91
CA MET A 1 0.42 -22.09 31.69
C MET A 1 -1.05 -22.30 31.96
N GLY A 2 -1.58 -21.77 33.08
CA GLY A 2 -2.90 -22.15 33.55
C GLY A 2 -3.96 -21.68 32.57
N ASP A 3 -4.77 -22.61 32.05
CA ASP A 3 -5.99 -22.27 31.33
C ASP A 3 -6.90 -21.55 32.33
N ASN A 4 -7.01 -20.24 32.20
CA ASN A 4 -7.93 -19.43 32.99
C ASN A 4 -9.19 -19.25 32.13
N PRO A 5 -10.22 -20.09 32.28
CA PRO A 5 -11.40 -20.10 31.40
C PRO A 5 -12.25 -18.82 31.50
N ASP A 6 -12.00 -18.00 32.51
CA ASP A 6 -12.72 -16.75 32.75
C ASP A 6 -12.09 -15.54 32.02
N ASP A 7 -10.84 -15.66 31.56
CA ASP A 7 -10.17 -14.59 30.82
C ASP A 7 -10.64 -14.61 29.36
N ARG A 8 -11.70 -13.84 29.09
CA ARG A 8 -12.28 -13.66 27.76
C ARG A 8 -11.81 -12.35 27.13
N LEU A 9 -11.34 -12.42 25.90
CA LEU A 9 -10.95 -11.25 25.11
C LEU A 9 -12.01 -10.98 24.03
N TYR A 10 -12.60 -9.79 24.05
CA TYR A 10 -13.50 -9.32 23.00
C TYR A 10 -12.73 -8.42 22.04
N LEU A 11 -12.62 -8.85 20.79
CA LEU A 11 -11.98 -8.12 19.72
C LEU A 11 -13.06 -7.49 18.82
N LEU A 12 -13.14 -6.16 18.83
CA LEU A 12 -14.03 -5.41 17.95
C LEU A 12 -13.24 -4.90 16.75
N ILE A 13 -13.66 -5.30 15.55
CA ILE A 13 -13.02 -4.94 14.28
C ILE A 13 -14.01 -4.17 13.43
N HIS A 14 -13.83 -2.86 13.32
CA HIS A 14 -14.54 -2.06 12.32
C HIS A 14 -13.89 -2.31 10.95
N ASN A 15 -14.71 -2.59 9.92
CA ASN A 15 -14.27 -2.86 8.55
C ASN A 15 -13.22 -3.99 8.45
N ILE A 16 -13.60 -5.24 8.70
CA ILE A 16 -12.68 -6.39 8.60
C ILE A 16 -12.12 -6.61 7.17
N ASP A 17 -12.80 -6.04 6.20
CA ASP A 17 -12.51 -5.98 4.77
C ASP A 17 -11.76 -4.70 4.35
N GLY A 18 -11.24 -3.93 5.31
CA GLY A 18 -10.37 -2.78 5.05
C GLY A 18 -9.14 -3.16 4.24
N ILE A 19 -8.64 -2.25 3.39
CA ILE A 19 -7.59 -2.51 2.38
C ILE A 19 -6.36 -3.22 2.98
N MET A 20 -5.91 -2.81 4.17
CA MET A 20 -4.73 -3.38 4.85
C MET A 20 -4.98 -4.80 5.40
N LEU A 21 -6.24 -5.15 5.69
CA LEU A 21 -6.64 -6.46 6.22
C LEU A 21 -7.08 -7.43 5.11
N ARG A 22 -7.23 -6.99 3.86
CA ARG A 22 -7.59 -7.86 2.71
C ARG A 22 -6.53 -8.90 2.38
N SER A 23 -5.30 -8.77 2.89
CA SER A 23 -4.25 -9.75 2.62
C SER A 23 -4.63 -11.13 3.16
N ASN A 24 -4.37 -12.18 2.37
CA ASN A 24 -4.62 -13.57 2.80
C ASN A 24 -3.94 -13.91 4.12
N LYS A 25 -2.73 -13.37 4.35
CA LYS A 25 -1.97 -13.54 5.60
C LYS A 25 -2.71 -12.95 6.80
N ALA A 26 -3.22 -11.72 6.70
CA ALA A 26 -3.96 -11.09 7.79
C ALA A 26 -5.24 -11.85 8.12
N GLN A 27 -6.04 -12.20 7.11
CA GLN A 27 -7.28 -12.98 7.29
C GLN A 27 -7.01 -14.37 7.88
N ASN A 28 -5.90 -15.03 7.52
CA ASN A 28 -5.51 -16.31 8.11
C ASN A 28 -5.17 -16.19 9.61
N ILE A 29 -4.52 -15.09 10.01
CA ILE A 29 -4.20 -14.83 11.42
C ILE A 29 -5.49 -14.57 12.19
N LEU A 30 -6.37 -13.70 11.68
CA LEU A 30 -7.67 -13.42 12.29
C LEU A 30 -8.54 -14.68 12.42
N ALA A 31 -8.58 -15.52 11.39
CA ALA A 31 -9.29 -16.80 11.43
C ALA A 31 -8.73 -17.72 12.51
N SER A 32 -7.41 -17.74 12.69
CA SER A 32 -6.76 -18.57 13.71
C SER A 32 -7.00 -18.04 15.13
N LEU A 33 -7.13 -16.72 15.30
CA LEU A 33 -7.55 -16.10 16.56
C LEU A 33 -9.01 -16.41 16.89
N ALA A 34 -9.91 -16.35 15.89
CA ALA A 34 -11.33 -16.66 16.06
C ALA A 34 -11.60 -18.10 16.49
N ALA A 35 -10.71 -19.04 16.13
CA ALA A 35 -10.81 -20.44 16.53
C ALA A 35 -10.49 -20.67 18.02
N ILE A 36 -9.93 -19.68 18.73
CA ILE A 36 -9.60 -19.80 20.15
C ILE A 36 -10.86 -19.53 20.98
N PRO A 37 -11.26 -20.45 21.89
CA PRO A 37 -12.53 -20.33 22.61
C PRO A 37 -12.61 -19.11 23.54
N ASN A 38 -11.47 -18.62 24.03
CA ASN A 38 -11.37 -17.44 24.89
C ASN A 38 -11.47 -16.11 24.13
N ILE A 39 -11.33 -16.11 22.79
CA ILE A 39 -11.36 -14.89 21.98
C ILE A 39 -12.70 -14.83 21.24
N HIS A 40 -13.40 -13.72 21.40
CA HIS A 40 -14.65 -13.45 20.70
C HIS A 40 -14.45 -12.27 19.77
N ILE A 41 -14.78 -12.44 18.49
CA ILE A 41 -14.62 -11.40 17.48
C ILE A 41 -16.00 -10.87 17.09
N LEU A 42 -16.15 -9.55 17.15
CA LEU A 42 -17.25 -8.84 16.52
C LEU A 42 -16.68 -7.98 15.40
N ALA A 43 -17.21 -8.13 14.19
CA ALA A 43 -16.71 -7.43 13.02
C ALA A 43 -17.83 -6.83 12.18
N SER A 44 -17.58 -5.66 11.59
CA SER A 44 -18.42 -5.11 10.52
C SER A 44 -17.83 -5.42 9.14
N VAL A 45 -18.70 -5.50 8.14
CA VAL A 45 -18.38 -5.81 6.75
C VAL A 45 -19.17 -4.86 5.87
N ASP A 46 -18.50 -4.16 4.97
CA ASP A 46 -19.14 -3.08 4.18
C ASP A 46 -18.99 -3.31 2.66
N HIS A 47 -17.92 -3.97 2.23
CA HIS A 47 -17.61 -4.23 0.84
C HIS A 47 -18.42 -5.43 0.31
N ILE A 48 -19.09 -5.22 -0.83
CA ILE A 48 -19.91 -6.24 -1.49
C ILE A 48 -19.18 -7.57 -1.77
N ASN A 49 -17.88 -7.50 -2.03
CA ASN A 49 -17.04 -8.66 -2.33
C ASN A 49 -16.32 -9.23 -1.11
N ALA A 50 -16.61 -8.76 0.11
CA ALA A 50 -15.94 -9.23 1.32
C ALA A 50 -15.97 -10.76 1.50
N PRO A 51 -17.06 -11.49 1.16
CA PRO A 51 -17.06 -12.95 1.23
C PRO A 51 -16.00 -13.64 0.37
N LEU A 52 -15.48 -12.99 -0.69
CA LEU A 52 -14.40 -13.55 -1.51
C LEU A 52 -13.06 -13.66 -0.77
N LEU A 53 -12.89 -12.95 0.35
CA LEU A 53 -11.70 -13.02 1.19
C LEU A 53 -11.62 -14.33 1.97
N TRP A 54 -12.76 -15.01 2.17
CA TRP A 54 -12.86 -16.20 3.00
C TRP A 54 -13.10 -17.46 2.18
N ASP A 55 -12.11 -18.34 2.21
CA ASP A 55 -12.23 -19.72 1.73
C ASP A 55 -12.96 -20.58 2.78
N HIS A 56 -13.45 -21.76 2.38
CA HIS A 56 -14.20 -22.70 3.22
C HIS A 56 -13.50 -22.96 4.58
N VAL A 57 -12.18 -23.10 4.58
CA VAL A 57 -11.39 -23.31 5.82
C VAL A 57 -11.43 -22.09 6.73
N LYS A 58 -11.36 -20.87 6.18
CA LYS A 58 -11.41 -19.64 6.96
C LYS A 58 -12.82 -19.45 7.54
N CYS A 59 -13.86 -19.66 6.74
CA CYS A 59 -15.26 -19.60 7.19
C CYS A 59 -15.53 -20.56 8.35
N ALA A 60 -15.01 -21.80 8.27
CA ALA A 60 -15.16 -22.79 9.34
C ALA A 60 -14.50 -22.35 10.65
N LYS A 61 -13.34 -21.68 10.57
CA LYS A 61 -12.63 -21.16 11.75
C LYS A 61 -13.31 -19.93 12.36
N PHE A 62 -13.81 -19.02 11.52
CA PHE A 62 -14.51 -17.83 11.99
C PHE A 62 -15.87 -18.13 12.62
N ASN A 63 -16.52 -19.22 12.18
CA ASN A 63 -17.85 -19.62 12.66
C ASN A 63 -18.82 -18.43 12.69
N PHE A 64 -18.90 -17.69 11.58
CA PHE A 64 -19.65 -16.44 11.53
C PHE A 64 -21.15 -16.65 11.74
N TYR A 65 -21.71 -15.80 12.58
CA TYR A 65 -23.15 -15.59 12.67
C TYR A 65 -23.49 -14.25 12.02
N TRP A 66 -24.18 -14.29 10.89
CA TRP A 66 -24.53 -13.11 10.12
C TRP A 66 -25.75 -12.41 10.71
N TRP A 67 -25.62 -11.10 10.93
CA TRP A 67 -26.71 -10.25 11.40
C TRP A 67 -26.88 -9.06 10.47
N ASP A 68 -28.13 -8.75 10.11
CA ASP A 68 -28.44 -7.55 9.32
C ASP A 68 -28.54 -6.34 10.26
N ALA A 69 -27.61 -5.40 10.09
CA ALA A 69 -27.53 -4.14 10.83
C ALA A 69 -27.53 -2.94 9.86
N THR A 70 -28.47 -2.90 8.92
CA THR A 70 -28.58 -1.78 7.96
C THR A 70 -29.05 -0.48 8.64
N THR A 71 -28.11 0.40 9.03
CA THR A 71 -28.39 1.63 9.81
C THR A 71 -28.72 2.87 8.98
N LEU A 72 -28.36 2.89 7.69
CA LEU A 72 -28.47 4.06 6.79
C LEU A 72 -27.76 5.34 7.27
N LEU A 73 -26.85 5.22 8.24
CA LEU A 73 -26.02 6.33 8.71
C LEU A 73 -24.87 6.63 7.73
N PRO A 74 -24.41 7.89 7.64
CA PRO A 74 -23.31 8.25 6.74
C PRO A 74 -21.96 7.73 7.26
N TYR A 75 -21.14 7.19 6.35
CA TYR A 75 -19.80 6.64 6.58
C TYR A 75 -18.72 7.73 6.76
N GLN A 76 -18.92 8.66 7.68
CA GLN A 76 -18.01 9.81 7.83
C GLN A 76 -16.61 9.39 8.31
N ALA A 77 -16.52 8.44 9.25
CA ALA A 77 -15.26 8.00 9.80
C ALA A 77 -14.46 7.17 8.77
N GLU A 78 -15.16 6.32 8.04
CA GLU A 78 -14.59 5.39 7.06
C GLU A 78 -14.14 6.13 5.80
N THR A 79 -14.96 7.07 5.28
CA THR A 79 -14.65 7.81 4.05
C THR A 79 -13.67 8.97 4.26
N SER A 80 -13.43 9.41 5.50
CA SER A 80 -12.48 10.49 5.80
C SER A 80 -11.04 10.18 5.34
N TYR A 81 -10.72 8.89 5.18
CA TYR A 81 -9.42 8.39 4.76
C TYR A 81 -9.39 7.89 3.31
N GLU A 82 -10.52 7.91 2.60
CA GLU A 82 -10.54 7.51 1.19
C GLU A 82 -10.09 8.66 0.30
N SER A 83 -9.30 8.35 -0.74
CA SER A 83 -8.93 9.30 -1.78
C SER A 83 -10.14 9.59 -2.67
N SER A 84 -11.03 10.47 -2.21
CA SER A 84 -12.05 11.02 -3.08
C SER A 84 -11.39 12.02 -4.03
N LEU A 85 -11.71 11.94 -5.33
CA LEU A 85 -11.20 12.86 -6.37
C LEU A 85 -11.40 14.35 -6.01
N LEU A 86 -12.31 14.64 -5.08
CA LEU A 86 -12.71 15.98 -4.65
C LEU A 86 -12.03 16.46 -3.36
N VAL A 87 -11.28 15.61 -2.64
CA VAL A 87 -10.64 15.97 -1.36
C VAL A 87 -9.14 15.70 -1.39
N GLN A 88 -8.37 16.77 -1.28
CA GLN A 88 -6.91 16.76 -1.33
C GLN A 88 -6.36 16.87 0.11
N GLN A 89 -6.26 15.76 0.87
CA GLN A 89 -5.63 15.78 2.20
C GLN A 89 -4.76 14.55 2.57
N SER A 90 -3.71 14.91 3.32
CA SER A 90 -2.72 14.22 4.20
C SER A 90 -2.02 12.89 3.85
N SER A 91 -0.72 12.92 4.17
CA SER A 91 0.42 12.05 3.87
C SER A 91 0.29 10.54 4.19
N GLY A 92 -0.62 10.12 5.06
CA GLY A 92 -0.79 8.68 5.39
C GLY A 92 -1.50 7.87 4.28
N LEU A 93 -2.25 8.56 3.42
CA LEU A 93 -3.12 7.98 2.39
C LEU A 93 -2.44 7.79 1.03
N VAL A 94 -1.15 8.16 0.96
CA VAL A 94 -0.37 8.09 -0.28
C VAL A 94 0.04 6.65 -0.59
N LEU A 95 0.11 5.74 0.39
CA LEU A 95 0.53 4.36 0.13
C LEU A 95 -0.49 3.55 -0.67
N SER A 96 -1.76 3.53 -0.27
CA SER A 96 -2.80 2.75 -0.98
C SER A 96 -3.06 3.31 -2.38
N SER A 97 -3.04 4.64 -2.52
CA SER A 97 -3.18 5.31 -3.81
C SER A 97 -1.96 5.06 -4.71
N LEU A 98 -0.75 5.15 -4.16
CA LEU A 98 0.46 4.75 -4.87
C LEU A 98 0.40 3.29 -5.29
N GLN A 99 -0.04 2.38 -4.42
CA GLN A 99 -0.13 0.96 -4.74
C GLN A 99 -1.09 0.72 -5.92
N ASN A 100 -2.25 1.36 -5.93
CA ASN A 100 -3.21 1.26 -7.02
C ASN A 100 -2.63 1.81 -8.34
N VAL A 101 -1.98 2.98 -8.30
CA VAL A 101 -1.32 3.54 -9.49
C VAL A 101 -0.19 2.63 -9.94
N PHE A 102 0.65 2.15 -9.02
CA PHE A 102 1.78 1.26 -9.31
C PHE A 102 1.33 -0.05 -9.96
N LEU A 103 0.23 -0.64 -9.52
CA LEU A 103 -0.34 -1.85 -10.13
C LEU A 103 -0.84 -1.61 -11.56
N SER A 104 -1.24 -0.38 -11.90
CA SER A 104 -1.66 -0.01 -13.26
C SER A 104 -0.49 0.23 -14.23
N LEU A 105 0.73 0.43 -13.71
CA LEU A 105 1.91 0.64 -14.53
C LEU A 105 2.35 -0.63 -15.26
N THR A 106 3.01 -0.43 -16.42
CA THR A 106 3.64 -1.52 -17.17
C THR A 106 4.78 -2.19 -16.37
N SER A 107 5.11 -3.45 -16.68
CA SER A 107 6.17 -4.19 -15.99
C SER A 107 7.51 -3.45 -15.94
N ASN A 108 7.89 -2.80 -17.05
CA ASN A 108 9.14 -2.05 -17.14
C ASN A 108 9.08 -0.76 -16.32
N ALA A 109 7.95 -0.03 -16.37
CA ALA A 109 7.75 1.16 -15.56
C ALA A 109 7.81 0.84 -14.06
N ARG A 110 7.21 -0.29 -13.63
CA ARG A 110 7.31 -0.78 -12.25
C ARG A 110 8.76 -1.05 -11.85
N ALA A 111 9.53 -1.73 -12.68
CA ALA A 111 10.94 -2.01 -12.41
C ALA A 111 11.78 -0.72 -12.28
N ILE A 112 11.58 0.26 -13.16
CA ILE A 112 12.26 1.56 -13.08
C ILE A 112 11.88 2.30 -11.81
N TYR A 113 10.61 2.25 -11.41
CA TYR A 113 10.15 2.85 -10.17
C TYR A 113 10.81 2.19 -8.95
N LEU A 114 10.96 0.85 -8.94
CA LEU A 114 11.66 0.13 -7.88
C LEU A 114 13.14 0.52 -7.76
N ILE A 115 13.85 0.71 -8.89
CA ILE A 115 15.24 1.21 -8.89
C ILE A 115 15.31 2.58 -8.19
N LEU A 116 14.36 3.49 -8.47
CA LEU A 116 14.30 4.80 -7.83
C LEU A 116 14.04 4.70 -6.32
N VAL A 117 13.12 3.82 -5.91
CA VAL A 117 12.81 3.60 -4.49
C VAL A 117 14.05 3.05 -3.76
N GLU A 118 14.74 2.07 -4.34
CA GLU A 118 15.96 1.47 -3.76
C GLU A 118 17.09 2.50 -3.62
N TYR A 119 17.29 3.32 -4.65
CA TYR A 119 18.28 4.38 -4.63
C TYR A 119 17.96 5.45 -3.56
N GLN A 120 16.69 5.80 -3.39
CA GLN A 120 16.25 6.76 -2.37
C GLN A 120 16.34 6.19 -0.95
N LEU A 121 16.13 4.89 -0.76
CA LEU A 121 16.29 4.24 0.54
C LEU A 121 17.76 4.10 0.95
N SER A 122 18.64 3.71 0.00
CA SER A 122 20.08 3.56 0.25
C SER A 122 20.77 4.89 0.54
N ASN A 123 20.39 5.96 -0.17
CA ASN A 123 20.97 7.30 0.00
C ASN A 123 20.15 8.16 0.99
N SER A 124 20.24 7.80 2.27
CA SER A 124 19.46 8.42 3.34
C SER A 124 20.06 9.69 3.98
N SER A 125 21.14 10.25 3.45
CA SER A 125 21.86 11.39 4.02
C SER A 125 21.05 12.69 4.02
N SER A 126 21.27 13.55 5.01
CA SER A 126 20.58 14.86 5.20
C SER A 126 20.63 15.82 3.99
N ASN A 127 21.54 15.59 3.04
CA ASN A 127 21.74 16.41 1.84
C ASN A 127 21.32 15.71 0.55
N PHE A 128 20.44 14.69 0.63
CA PHE A 128 19.99 13.97 -0.55
C PHE A 128 19.12 14.86 -1.45
N THR A 129 19.62 15.16 -2.64
CA THR A 129 18.94 16.02 -3.62
C THR A 129 18.09 15.20 -4.62
N GLY A 130 18.19 13.87 -4.60
CA GLY A 130 17.53 12.95 -5.53
C GLY A 130 18.51 12.11 -6.34
N MET A 131 17.98 11.15 -7.10
CA MET A 131 18.75 10.39 -8.09
C MET A 131 18.95 11.24 -9.35
N PRO A 132 20.18 11.44 -9.84
CA PRO A 132 20.39 12.16 -11.09
C PRO A 132 19.86 11.33 -12.26
N PHE A 133 19.22 12.00 -13.24
CA PHE A 133 18.62 11.33 -14.40
C PHE A 133 19.60 10.42 -15.16
N ARG A 134 20.88 10.82 -15.25
CA ARG A 134 21.93 10.05 -15.94
C ARG A 134 22.16 8.67 -15.31
N ASP A 135 22.09 8.59 -13.98
CA ASP A 135 22.32 7.33 -13.27
C ASP A 135 21.10 6.42 -13.39
N LEU A 136 19.89 6.97 -13.35
CA LEU A 136 18.67 6.21 -13.62
C LEU A 136 18.69 5.63 -15.04
N TYR A 137 19.04 6.44 -16.03
CA TYR A 137 19.13 5.99 -17.41
C TYR A 137 20.17 4.89 -17.60
N ARG A 138 21.33 5.00 -16.92
CA ARG A 138 22.35 3.95 -16.92
C ARG A 138 21.80 2.66 -16.33
N ALA A 139 21.24 2.70 -15.12
CA ALA A 139 20.71 1.51 -14.44
C ALA A 139 19.56 0.86 -15.23
N ALA A 140 18.63 1.66 -15.77
CA ALA A 140 17.52 1.17 -16.58
C ALA A 140 17.99 0.51 -17.89
N ARG A 141 19.07 1.03 -18.49
CA ARG A 141 19.66 0.46 -19.71
C ARG A 141 20.45 -0.82 -19.44
N GLU A 142 21.18 -0.88 -18.32
CA GLU A 142 21.89 -2.09 -17.86
C GLU A 142 20.92 -3.26 -17.60
N GLN A 143 19.71 -2.97 -17.12
CA GLN A 143 18.64 -3.95 -16.91
C GLN A 143 17.72 -4.14 -18.14
N PHE A 144 18.05 -3.56 -19.30
CA PHE A 144 17.27 -3.63 -20.53
C PHE A 144 15.81 -3.17 -20.41
N LEU A 145 15.50 -2.27 -19.46
CA LEU A 145 14.15 -1.77 -19.22
C LEU A 145 13.70 -0.73 -20.25
N VAL A 146 14.66 0.00 -20.84
CA VAL A 146 14.40 1.12 -21.75
C VAL A 146 15.32 1.10 -22.97
N SER A 147 14.76 1.43 -24.13
CA SER A 147 15.45 1.48 -25.43
C SER A 147 16.17 2.81 -25.73
N SER A 148 15.66 3.94 -25.22
CA SER A 148 16.17 5.28 -25.55
C SER A 148 15.93 6.30 -24.44
N ASP A 149 16.63 7.42 -24.49
CA ASP A 149 16.43 8.53 -23.54
C ASP A 149 14.99 9.08 -23.58
N LEU A 150 14.43 9.18 -24.80
CA LEU A 150 13.08 9.69 -25.02
C LEU A 150 12.01 8.78 -24.38
N THR A 151 12.19 7.46 -24.45
CA THR A 151 11.26 6.51 -23.85
C THR A 151 11.31 6.54 -22.33
N LEU A 152 12.49 6.74 -21.73
CA LEU A 152 12.59 6.97 -20.28
C LEU A 152 11.90 8.28 -19.88
N ARG A 153 12.13 9.37 -20.64
CA ARG A 153 11.50 10.67 -20.37
C ARG A 153 9.98 10.59 -20.44
N ALA A 154 9.42 9.86 -21.40
CA ALA A 154 7.98 9.66 -21.50
C ALA A 154 7.40 8.97 -20.24
N GLN A 155 8.08 7.93 -19.73
CA GLN A 155 7.66 7.26 -18.49
C GLN A 155 7.83 8.16 -17.25
N LEU A 156 8.88 8.98 -17.20
CA LEU A 156 9.03 9.96 -16.12
C LEU A 156 7.92 11.01 -16.15
N THR A 157 7.47 11.46 -17.33
CA THR A 157 6.31 12.35 -17.46
C THR A 157 5.06 11.70 -16.88
N GLU A 158 4.80 10.42 -17.20
CA GLU A 158 3.67 9.67 -16.63
C GLU A 158 3.74 9.60 -15.09
N PHE A 159 4.93 9.35 -14.52
CA PHE A 159 5.11 9.36 -13.06
C PHE A 159 4.88 10.74 -12.42
N ILE A 160 5.19 11.83 -13.14
CA ILE A 160 4.95 13.19 -12.67
C ILE A 160 3.47 13.54 -12.73
N ASP A 161 2.77 13.14 -13.79
CA ASP A 161 1.33 13.34 -13.96
C ASP A 161 0.54 12.66 -12.83
N HIS A 162 1.00 11.47 -12.40
CA HIS A 162 0.46 10.76 -11.24
C HIS A 162 1.01 11.22 -9.89
N LYS A 163 1.83 12.28 -9.85
CA LYS A 163 2.47 12.84 -8.63
C LYS A 163 3.34 11.85 -7.86
N LEU A 164 3.81 10.78 -8.50
CA LEU A 164 4.70 9.77 -7.92
C LEU A 164 6.15 10.23 -7.88
N LEU A 165 6.54 11.16 -8.75
CA LEU A 165 7.88 11.73 -8.81
C LEU A 165 7.85 13.25 -8.88
N ARG A 166 8.91 13.87 -8.36
CA ARG A 166 9.23 15.29 -8.52
C ARG A 166 10.62 15.43 -9.12
N ILE A 167 10.70 16.21 -10.19
CA ILE A 167 11.98 16.64 -10.77
C ILE A 167 12.40 17.94 -10.09
N LYS A 168 13.59 17.94 -9.51
CA LYS A 168 14.27 19.14 -9.01
C LYS A 168 15.45 19.44 -9.93
N ARG A 169 15.46 20.62 -10.54
CA ARG A 169 16.59 21.11 -11.33
C ARG A 169 17.54 21.87 -10.42
N THR A 170 18.79 21.42 -10.37
CA THR A 170 19.86 22.09 -9.62
C THR A 170 20.46 23.22 -10.47
N VAL A 171 21.12 24.18 -9.82
CA VAL A 171 21.83 25.30 -10.48
C VAL A 171 22.83 24.86 -11.55
N ASP A 172 23.38 23.64 -11.43
CA ASP A 172 24.27 23.03 -12.42
C ASP A 172 23.56 22.48 -13.67
N GLY A 173 22.23 22.66 -13.78
CA GLY A 173 21.41 22.15 -14.88
C GLY A 173 21.10 20.65 -14.80
N ALA A 174 21.61 19.95 -13.78
CA ALA A 174 21.34 18.53 -13.56
C ALA A 174 19.91 18.29 -13.01
N GLU A 175 19.20 17.36 -13.63
CA GLU A 175 17.86 16.93 -13.24
C GLU A 175 17.96 15.84 -12.17
N HIS A 176 17.44 16.11 -10.98
CA HIS A 176 17.37 15.16 -9.86
C HIS A 176 15.93 14.70 -9.64
N LEU A 177 15.76 13.39 -9.53
CA LEU A 177 14.48 12.70 -9.35
C LEU A 177 14.29 12.36 -7.87
N THR A 178 13.16 12.76 -7.32
CA THR A 178 12.81 12.53 -5.92
C THR A 178 11.39 12.00 -5.81
N ILE A 179 11.18 10.99 -4.97
CA ILE A 179 9.85 10.50 -4.62
C ILE A 179 9.37 11.30 -3.40
N PRO A 180 8.23 12.01 -3.47
CA PRO A 180 7.72 12.85 -2.39
C PRO A 180 7.01 12.01 -1.32
N LEU A 181 7.71 11.05 -0.73
CA LEU A 181 7.20 10.13 0.29
C LEU A 181 8.16 9.97 1.47
N ASP A 182 7.58 9.73 2.64
CA ASP A 182 8.33 9.43 3.85
C ASP A 182 9.05 8.09 3.73
N LYS A 183 10.25 8.03 4.33
CA LYS A 183 11.11 6.83 4.26
C LYS A 183 10.48 5.60 4.90
N SER A 184 9.71 5.76 5.98
CA SER A 184 9.00 4.66 6.64
C SER A 184 7.99 4.01 5.69
N LEU A 185 7.24 4.83 4.96
CA LEU A 185 6.26 4.39 3.97
C LEU A 185 6.95 3.74 2.76
N LEU A 186 8.06 4.30 2.28
CA LEU A 186 8.83 3.69 1.19
C LEU A 186 9.42 2.32 1.57
N LYS A 187 9.87 2.14 2.82
CA LYS A 187 10.31 0.83 3.31
C LYS A 187 9.16 -0.18 3.32
N GLN A 188 8.00 0.22 3.85
CA GLN A 188 6.81 -0.64 3.86
C GLN A 188 6.37 -1.01 2.43
N PHE A 189 6.44 -0.06 1.49
CA PHE A 189 6.17 -0.32 0.08
C PHE A 189 7.15 -1.32 -0.53
N MET A 190 8.45 -1.18 -0.23
CA MET A 190 9.48 -2.11 -0.67
C MET A 190 9.29 -3.52 -0.08
N GLU A 191 8.88 -3.65 1.18
CA GLU A 191 8.59 -4.96 1.79
C GLU A 191 7.41 -5.68 1.11
N GLN A 192 6.47 -4.93 0.54
CA GLN A 192 5.31 -5.50 -0.17
C GLN A 192 5.61 -5.88 -1.63
N HIS A 193 6.56 -5.19 -2.29
CA HIS A 193 6.78 -5.28 -3.74
C HIS A 193 8.22 -5.61 -4.18
N GLY A 194 9.17 -5.69 -3.26
CA GLY A 194 10.60 -5.89 -3.53
C GLY A 194 11.03 -7.35 -3.70
N SER A 195 10.18 -8.22 -4.26
CA SER A 195 10.52 -9.62 -4.58
C SER A 195 10.25 -9.94 -6.03
#